data_AF-A0A1U6GNJ2-F1
#
_entry.id   AF-A0A1U6GNJ2-F1
#
_cell.length_a   1.000
_cell.length_b   1.000
_cell.length_c   1.000
_cell.angle_alpha   90.00
_cell.angle_beta   90.00
_cell.angle_gamma   90.00
#
_symmetry.space_group_name_H-M   'P 1'
#
loop_
_entity.id
_entity.type
_entity.pdbx_description
1 polymer ?
#
loop_
_entity_poly.entity_id
_entity_poly.type
_entity_poly.pdbx_seq_one_letter_code
_entity_poly.pdbx_strand_id
1 'polypeptide(L)' 'MPNLLTQNQIIENCLGYSRHDCTQNLSNQGINSLEFGHWLAIPSQQLLLIFRHQQCVAVDYYEIAA' A
#
# COMPACT_ATOMS: atom_id res chain seq x y z
N MET A 1 17.39 -1.87 3.54
CA MET A 1 16.50 -3.04 3.68
C MET A 1 15.16 -2.51 4.14
N PRO A 2 14.12 -2.45 3.28
CA PRO A 2 12.79 -2.19 3.78
C PRO A 2 12.47 -3.27 4.83
N ASN A 3 11.95 -2.85 5.97
CA ASN A 3 11.71 -3.76 7.07
C ASN A 3 10.58 -4.71 6.67
N LEU A 4 10.91 -5.96 6.33
CA LEU A 4 9.97 -7.01 5.90
C LEU A 4 8.77 -7.16 6.85
N LEU A 5 8.98 -6.92 8.14
CA LEU A 5 7.92 -6.88 9.15
C LEU A 5 6.86 -5.80 8.85
N THR A 6 7.29 -4.62 8.44
CA THR A 6 6.40 -3.50 8.11
C THR A 6 5.66 -3.75 6.79
N GLN A 7 6.27 -4.45 5.83
CA GLN A 7 5.61 -4.80 4.56
C GLN A 7 4.48 -5.82 4.76
N ASN A 8 4.71 -6.88 5.54
CA ASN A 8 3.65 -7.86 5.83
C ASN A 8 2.47 -7.22 6.57
N GLN A 9 2.76 -6.33 7.53
CA GLN A 9 1.72 -5.58 8.24
C GLN A 9 0.91 -4.68 7.31
N ILE A 10 1.53 -4.04 6.32
CA ILE A 10 0.80 -3.25 5.31
C ILE A 10 -0.13 -4.14 4.50
N ILE A 11 0.35 -5.31 4.05
CA ILE A 11 -0.45 -6.25 3.26
C ILE A 11 -1.66 -6.72 4.07
N GLU A 12 -1.47 -7.15 5.32
CA GLU A 12 -2.54 -7.63 6.19
C GLU A 12 -3.57 -6.54 6.52
N ASN A 13 -3.12 -5.30 6.72
CA ASN A 13 -3.99 -4.17 7.07
C ASN A 13 -4.69 -3.54 5.85
N CYS A 14 -4.27 -3.87 4.63
CA CYS A 14 -4.81 -3.27 3.41
C CYS A 14 -5.61 -4.26 2.57
N LEU A 15 -5.20 -5.53 2.47
CA LEU A 15 -5.87 -6.50 1.60
C LEU A 15 -7.34 -6.72 2.03
N GLY A 16 -8.27 -6.58 1.09
CA GLY A 16 -9.71 -6.65 1.35
C GLY A 16 -10.34 -5.40 1.96
N TYR A 17 -9.54 -4.44 2.45
CA TYR A 17 -10.02 -3.19 3.01
C TYR A 17 -10.29 -2.14 1.93
N SER A 18 -11.06 -1.11 2.29
CA SER A 18 -11.31 -0.01 1.38
C SER A 18 -10.07 0.85 1.18
N ARG A 19 -9.99 1.56 0.05
CA ARG A 19 -8.91 2.54 -0.20
C ARG A 19 -8.81 3.56 0.92
N HIS A 20 -9.93 4.04 1.43
CA HIS A 20 -9.95 5.01 2.52
C HIS A 20 -9.31 4.44 3.79
N ASP A 21 -9.67 3.21 4.16
CA ASP A 21 -9.13 2.54 5.35
C ASP A 21 -7.63 2.27 5.22
N CYS A 22 -7.19 1.84 4.02
CA CYS A 22 -5.77 1.65 3.73
C CYS A 22 -4.99 2.96 3.89
N THR A 23 -5.46 4.04 3.27
CA THR A 23 -4.81 5.36 3.36
C THR A 23 -4.77 5.88 4.80
N GLN A 24 -5.86 5.72 5.56
CA GLN A 24 -5.91 6.09 6.97
C GLN A 24 -4.93 5.26 7.81
N ASN A 25 -4.90 3.93 7.65
CA ASN A 25 -3.98 3.06 8.36
C ASN A 25 -2.52 3.40 8.07
N LEU A 26 -2.19 3.65 6.80
CA LEU A 26 -0.84 4.07 6.39
C LEU A 26 -0.48 5.42 7.02
N SER A 27 -1.38 6.40 6.97
CA SER A 27 -1.16 7.72 7.59
C SER A 27 -0.96 7.61 9.11
N ASN A 28 -1.73 6.76 9.80
CA ASN A 28 -1.60 6.53 11.24
C ASN A 28 -0.25 5.89 11.61
N GLN A 29 0.33 5.10 10.71
CA GLN A 29 1.66 4.51 10.86
C GLN A 29 2.79 5.45 10.40
N GLY A 30 2.46 6.68 9.98
CA GLY A 30 3.42 7.64 9.45
C GLY A 30 3.99 7.23 8.08
N ILE A 31 3.29 6.35 7.36
CA ILE A 31 3.70 5.85 6.06
C ILE A 31 3.07 6.71 4.98
N ASN A 32 3.92 7.40 4.22
CA ASN A 32 3.47 8.20 3.08
C ASN A 32 3.06 7.28 1.93
N SER A 33 1.89 7.57 1.36
CA SER A 33 1.38 6.88 0.17
C SER A 33 0.94 7.88 -0.89
N LEU A 34 1.01 7.45 -2.14
CA LEU A 34 0.65 8.24 -3.32
C LEU A 34 -0.53 7.56 -4.01
N GLU A 35 -1.64 8.29 -4.14
CA GLU A 35 -2.85 7.79 -4.77
C GLU A 35 -2.83 8.06 -6.29
N PHE A 36 -3.02 7.01 -7.10
CA PHE A 36 -3.05 7.07 -8.55
C PHE A 36 -4.22 6.27 -9.11
N GLY A 37 -5.38 6.91 -9.28
CA GLY A 37 -6.58 6.27 -9.83
C GLY A 37 -7.00 5.03 -9.02
N HIS A 38 -6.71 3.85 -9.56
CA HIS A 38 -7.01 2.56 -8.92
C HIS A 38 -5.88 2.01 -8.06
N TRP A 39 -4.75 2.71 -7.94
CA TRP A 39 -3.58 2.25 -7.23
C TRP A 39 -3.20 3.19 -6.10
N LEU A 40 -2.54 2.65 -5.09
CA LEU A 40 -1.90 3.40 -4.02
C LEU A 40 -0.47 2.91 -3.88
N ALA A 41 0.48 3.75 -4.25
CA ALA A 41 1.90 3.45 -4.18
C ALA A 41 2.45 3.84 -2.81
N ILE A 42 3.35 3.02 -2.29
CA ILE A 42 4.02 3.24 -1.01
C ILE A 42 5.53 3.22 -1.26
N PRO A 43 6.13 4.38 -1.61
CA PRO A 43 7.50 4.45 -2.11
C PRO A 43 8.56 3.95 -1.15
N SER A 44 8.40 4.22 0.15
CA SER A 44 9.33 3.77 1.18
C SER A 44 9.43 2.24 1.30
N GLN A 45 8.42 1.50 0.81
CA GLN A 45 8.34 0.05 0.89
C GLN A 45 8.33 -0.61 -0.49
N GLN A 46 8.39 0.17 -1.58
CA GLN A 46 8.32 -0.34 -2.96
C GLN A 46 7.07 -1.20 -3.20
N LEU A 47 5.96 -0.83 -2.55
CA LEU A 47 4.69 -1.55 -2.60
C LEU A 47 3.66 -0.78 -3.43
N LEU A 48 2.87 -1.52 -4.20
CA LEU A 48 1.73 -1.02 -4.95
C LEU A 48 0.48 -1.76 -4.49
N LEU A 49 -0.46 -1.05 -3.87
CA LEU A 49 -1.77 -1.58 -3.53
C LEU A 49 -2.73 -1.35 -4.70
N ILE A 50 -3.42 -2.38 -5.14
CA ILE A 50 -4.31 -2.36 -6.30
C ILE A 50 -5.75 -2.45 -5.82
N PHE A 51 -6.56 -1.45 -6.18
CA PHE A 51 -7.95 -1.35 -5.77
C PHE A 51 -8.90 -1.61 -6.94
N ARG A 52 -9.91 -2.45 -6.70
CA ARG A 52 -11.04 -2.67 -7.61
C ARG A 52 -12.33 -2.44 -6.85
N HIS A 53 -13.24 -1.64 -7.40
CA HIS A 53 -14.49 -1.25 -6.74
C HIS A 53 -14.28 -0.74 -5.29
N GLN A 54 -13.22 0.05 -5.09
CA GLN A 54 -12.80 0.62 -3.79
C GLN A 54 -12.15 -0.34 -2.79
N GLN A 55 -12.03 -1.64 -3.08
CA GLN A 55 -11.37 -2.62 -2.21
C GLN A 55 -9.99 -2.98 -2.72
N CYS A 56 -9.02 -3.15 -1.82
CA CYS A 56 -7.69 -3.65 -2.17
C CYS A 56 -7.80 -5.14 -2.54
N VAL A 57 -7.52 -5.47 -3.79
CA VAL A 57 -7.64 -6.84 -4.32
C VAL A 57 -6.29 -7.50 -4.54
N ALA A 58 -5.22 -6.72 -4.62
CA ALA A 58 -3.87 -7.23 -4.83
C ALA A 58 -2.84 -6.25 -4.27
N VAL A 59 -1.68 -6.81 -3.94
CA VAL A 59 -0.48 -6.05 -3.59
C VAL A 59 0.62 -6.53 -4.52
N ASP A 60 1.32 -5.58 -5.14
CA ASP A 60 2.45 -5.83 -6.00
C ASP A 60 3.68 -5.07 -5.50
N TYR A 61 4.85 -5.44 -6.01
CA TYR A 61 6.12 -4.80 -5.72
C TYR A 61 6.62 -4.12 -6.99
N TYR A 62 7.20 -2.93 -6.86
CA TYR A 62 7.81 -2.25 -8.00
C TYR A 62 9.25 -1.89 -7.72
N GLU A 63 10.11 -2.20 -8.67
CA GLU A 63 11.48 -1.71 -8.66
C GLU A 63 11.48 -0.26 -9.14
N ILE A 64 12.07 0.64 -8.36
CA ILE A 64 12.36 1.99 -8.82
C ILE A 64 13.49 1.84 -9.82
N ALA A 65 13.19 1.99 -11.11
CA ALA A 65 14.23 2.04 -12.14
C ALA A 65 15.17 3.21 -11.80
N ALA A 66 16.47 2.90 -11.66
CA ALA A 66 17.53 3.82 -11.27
C ALA A 66 17.84 4.87 -12.34
#